data_AF-A0A1Q2KYL6-F1
#
_entry.id   AF-A0A1Q2KYL6-F1
#
_cell.length_a   1.000
_cell.length_b   1.000
_cell.length_c   1.000
_cell.angle_alpha   90.00
_cell.angle_beta   90.00
_cell.angle_gamma   90.00
#
_symmetry.space_group_name_H-M   'P 1'
#
loop_
_entity.id
_entity.type
_entity.pdbx_description
1 polymer ?
#
loop_
_entity_poly.entity_id
_entity_poly.type
_entity_poly.pdbx_seq_one_letter_code
_entity_poly.pdbx_strand_id
1 'polypeptide(L)'
;MNQKKKQQQNKTWLMALFVTGILILALTVLVSIQKEQTAASGTVGVDPGTAAPEFTLASTEGDISLSDYRGKNVLLYFYEGNG
;
A
#
# COMPACT_ATOMS: atom_id res chain seq x y z
N MET A 1 -2.71 40.96 45.09
CA MET A 1 -1.56 40.34 44.40
C MET A 1 -2.05 39.16 43.55
N ASN A 2 -1.65 39.07 42.27
CA ASN A 2 -1.74 37.90 41.36
C ASN A 2 -2.95 37.66 40.42
N GLN A 3 -3.53 38.71 39.83
CA GLN A 3 -4.34 38.56 38.59
C GLN A 3 -3.49 38.19 37.35
N LYS A 4 -2.17 38.51 37.37
CA LYS A 4 -1.25 38.24 36.26
C LYS A 4 -0.97 36.74 36.03
N LYS A 5 -1.00 35.92 37.09
CA LYS A 5 -0.76 34.46 37.00
C LYS A 5 -1.94 33.72 36.37
N LYS A 6 -3.18 34.15 36.69
CA LYS A 6 -4.40 33.56 36.13
C LYS A 6 -4.50 33.81 34.62
N GLN A 7 -4.20 35.03 34.15
CA GLN A 7 -4.20 35.31 32.71
C GLN A 7 -3.11 34.59 31.91
N GLN A 8 -1.96 34.28 32.52
CA GLN A 8 -0.90 33.50 31.86
C GLN A 8 -1.22 32.00 31.79
N GLN A 9 -1.89 31.45 32.81
CA GLN A 9 -2.31 30.04 32.81
C GLN A 9 -3.40 29.76 31.76
N ASN A 10 -4.33 30.68 31.56
CA ASN A 10 -5.38 30.53 30.54
C ASN A 10 -4.77 30.54 29.13
N LYS A 11 -3.74 31.38 28.91
CA LYS A 11 -3.08 31.53 27.61
C LYS A 11 -2.16 30.36 27.27
N THR A 12 -1.48 29.78 28.26
CA THR A 12 -0.62 28.59 28.06
C THR A 12 -1.44 27.34 27.76
N TRP A 13 -2.61 27.18 28.38
CA TRP A 13 -3.56 26.13 28.01
C TRP A 13 -4.13 26.32 26.59
N LEU A 14 -4.44 27.56 26.21
CA LEU A 14 -4.92 27.87 24.87
C LEU A 14 -3.86 27.59 23.79
N MET A 15 -2.59 27.93 24.05
CA MET A 15 -1.47 27.63 23.16
C MET A 15 -1.20 26.12 23.08
N ALA A 16 -1.28 25.40 24.19
CA ALA A 16 -1.11 23.95 24.20
C ALA A 16 -2.15 23.25 23.31
N LEU A 17 -3.43 23.64 23.39
CA LEU A 17 -4.49 23.10 22.53
C LEU A 17 -4.24 23.39 21.04
N PHE A 18 -3.73 24.58 20.71
CA PHE A 18 -3.42 24.96 19.34
C PHE A 18 -2.24 24.15 18.78
N VAL A 19 -1.18 23.98 19.57
CA VAL A 19 0.00 23.17 19.19
C VAL A 19 -0.40 21.71 19.02
N THR A 20 -1.17 21.14 19.95
CA THR A 20 -1.66 19.76 19.84
C THR A 20 -2.56 19.58 18.62
N GLY A 21 -3.42 20.56 18.31
CA GLY A 21 -4.25 20.53 17.10
C GLY A 21 -3.44 20.53 15.81
N ILE A 22 -2.40 21.38 15.72
CA ILE A 22 -1.48 21.42 14.57
C ILE A 22 -0.69 20.11 14.45
N LEU A 23 -0.27 19.53 15.58
CA LEU A 23 0.51 18.30 15.60
C LEU A 23 -0.33 17.09 15.16
N ILE A 24 -1.60 17.03 15.59
CA ILE A 24 -2.58 16.03 15.12
C ILE A 24 -2.85 16.24 13.63
N LEU A 25 -3.06 17.48 13.18
CA LEU A 25 -3.31 17.78 11.76
C LEU A 25 -2.11 17.34 10.90
N ALA A 26 -0.89 17.68 11.29
CA ALA A 26 0.32 17.25 10.61
C ALA A 26 0.44 15.72 10.56
N LEU A 27 0.14 15.03 11.66
CA LEU A 27 0.14 13.56 11.70
C LEU A 27 -0.92 12.97 10.76
N THR A 28 -2.13 13.53 10.73
CA THR A 28 -3.20 13.07 9.82
C THR A 28 -2.84 13.26 8.34
N VAL A 29 -2.19 14.37 8.00
CA VAL A 29 -1.69 14.64 6.63
C VAL A 29 -0.57 13.65 6.28
N LEU A 30 0.35 13.41 7.21
CA LEU A 30 1.47 12.47 7.01
C LEU A 30 0.98 11.04 6.72
N VAL A 31 -0.04 10.57 7.43
CA VAL A 31 -0.65 9.25 7.20
C VAL A 31 -1.36 9.18 5.85
N SER A 32 -1.97 10.28 5.38
CA SER A 32 -2.71 10.31 4.12
C SER A 32 -1.78 10.21 2.90
N ILE A 33 -0.60 10.84 2.96
CA ILE A 33 0.40 10.79 1.87
C ILE A 33 0.91 9.36 1.62
N GLN A 34 0.97 8.51 2.66
CA GLN A 34 1.46 7.13 2.53
C GLN A 34 0.45 6.16 1.90
N LYS A 35 -0.83 6.54 1.78
CA LYS A 35 -1.90 5.64 1.31
C LYS A 35 -1.91 5.48 -0.21
N GLU A 36 -1.25 6.35 -0.95
CA GLU A 36 -1.33 6.40 -2.42
C GLU A 36 -0.25 5.55 -3.11
N GLN A 37 0.73 5.03 -2.37
CA GLN A 37 1.85 4.27 -2.92
C GLN A 37 1.69 2.75 -2.76
N THR A 38 0.45 2.26 -2.78
CA THR A 38 0.14 0.81 -2.86
C THR A 38 -0.45 0.40 -4.21
N ALA A 39 -0.56 1.33 -5.17
CA ALA A 39 -1.15 1.08 -6.49
C ALA A 39 -0.15 0.61 -7.57
N ALA A 40 1.08 0.25 -7.19
CA ALA A 40 2.11 -0.23 -8.12
C ALA A 40 2.92 -1.42 -7.56
N SER A 41 2.31 -2.27 -6.74
CA SER A 41 2.74 -3.66 -6.63
C SER A 41 1.87 -4.45 -7.58
N GLY A 42 2.48 -5.00 -8.64
CA GLY A 42 1.79 -5.85 -9.60
C GLY A 42 0.97 -6.91 -8.88
N THR A 43 -0.27 -7.08 -9.34
CA THR A 43 -1.17 -8.21 -9.07
C THR A 43 -0.75 -9.12 -7.92
N VAL A 44 -1.39 -8.89 -6.77
CA VAL A 44 -1.59 -9.90 -5.72
C VAL A 44 -1.85 -11.25 -6.38
N GLY A 45 -1.17 -12.30 -5.92
CA GLY A 45 -1.33 -13.66 -6.46
C GLY A 45 -2.81 -14.04 -6.58
N VAL A 46 -3.15 -14.81 -7.62
CA VAL A 46 -4.53 -15.23 -7.90
C VAL A 46 -5.07 -16.10 -6.77
N ASP A 47 -6.29 -15.80 -6.31
CA ASP A 47 -6.97 -16.58 -5.28
C ASP A 47 -7.28 -18.01 -5.78
N PRO A 48 -7.24 -19.04 -4.92
CA PRO A 48 -7.60 -20.39 -5.30
C PRO A 48 -9.00 -20.48 -5.92
N GLY A 49 -9.14 -21.25 -7.00
CA GLY A 49 -10.41 -21.43 -7.72
C GLY A 49 -10.76 -20.31 -8.69
N THR A 50 -9.99 -19.21 -8.72
CA THR A 50 -10.09 -18.24 -9.81
C THR A 50 -9.57 -18.84 -11.11
N ALA A 51 -10.21 -18.47 -12.23
CA ALA A 51 -9.72 -18.87 -13.53
C ALA A 51 -8.34 -18.27 -13.76
N ALA A 52 -7.36 -19.12 -14.13
CA ALA A 52 -6.03 -18.66 -14.47
C ALA A 52 -6.10 -17.67 -15.65
N PRO A 53 -5.41 -16.51 -15.58
CA PRO A 53 -5.33 -15.57 -16.70
C PRO A 53 -4.73 -16.23 -17.94
N GLU A 54 -5.16 -15.78 -19.12
CA GLU A 54 -4.50 -16.17 -20.36
C GLU A 54 -3.10 -15.56 -20.42
N PHE A 55 -2.14 -16.36 -20.87
CA PHE A 55 -0.79 -15.92 -21.15
C PHE A 55 -0.19 -16.72 -22.31
N THR A 56 0.82 -16.11 -22.94
CA THR A 56 1.67 -16.72 -23.95
C THR A 56 3.12 -16.41 -23.59
N LEU A 57 3.96 -17.44 -23.55
CA LEU A 57 5.38 -17.35 -23.23
C LEU A 57 6.21 -17.68 -24.46
N ALA A 58 7.23 -16.86 -24.72
CA ALA A 58 8.23 -17.19 -25.72
C ALA A 58 9.06 -18.40 -25.25
N SER A 59 9.39 -19.30 -26.18
CA SER A 59 10.25 -20.45 -25.95
C SER A 59 11.14 -20.69 -27.18
N THR A 60 12.21 -21.47 -27.02
CA THR A 60 13.15 -21.83 -28.09
C THR A 60 12.51 -22.65 -29.20
N GLU A 61 11.39 -23.30 -28.92
CA GLU A 61 10.66 -24.14 -29.89
C GLU A 61 9.42 -23.43 -30.48
N GLY A 62 9.21 -22.16 -30.14
CA GLY A 62 8.03 -21.38 -30.50
C GLY A 62 7.24 -20.95 -29.27
N ASP A 63 6.26 -20.07 -29.49
CA ASP A 63 5.44 -19.53 -28.41
C ASP A 63 4.51 -20.59 -27.82
N ILE A 64 4.35 -20.58 -26.50
CA ILE A 64 3.53 -21.53 -25.75
C ILE A 64 2.41 -20.76 -25.04
N SER A 65 1.15 -21.13 -25.27
CA SER A 65 -0.01 -20.49 -24.64
C SER A 65 -0.68 -21.40 -23.60
N LEU A 66 -1.30 -20.81 -22.58
CA LEU A 66 -2.07 -21.59 -21.59
C LEU A 66 -3.22 -22.38 -22.24
N SER A 67 -3.82 -21.83 -23.29
CA SER A 67 -4.90 -22.45 -24.07
C SER A 67 -4.50 -23.78 -24.71
N ASP A 68 -3.22 -24.01 -24.99
CA ASP A 68 -2.71 -25.26 -25.56
C ASP A 68 -2.81 -26.43 -24.57
N TYR A 69 -2.99 -26.13 -23.27
CA TYR A 69 -3.06 -27.11 -22.17
C TYR A 69 -4.46 -27.27 -21.56
N ARG A 70 -5.51 -26.84 -22.25
CA ARG A 70 -6.89 -27.02 -21.77
C ARG A 70 -7.21 -28.49 -21.48
N GLY A 71 -7.93 -28.74 -20.38
CA GLY A 71 -8.26 -30.09 -19.93
C GLY A 71 -7.12 -30.83 -19.22
N LYS A 72 -5.98 -30.19 -18.99
CA LYS A 72 -4.84 -30.75 -18.26
C LYS A 72 -4.63 -30.01 -16.94
N ASN A 73 -4.12 -30.72 -15.93
CA ASN A 73 -3.60 -30.08 -14.72
C ASN A 73 -2.22 -29.51 -15.03
N VAL A 74 -2.06 -28.20 -14.85
CA VAL A 74 -0.83 -27.46 -15.20
C VAL A 74 -0.25 -26.84 -13.94
N LEU A 75 1.05 -26.99 -13.75
CA LEU A 75 1.83 -26.29 -12.73
C LEU A 75 2.70 -25.24 -13.43
N LEU A 76 2.42 -23.97 -13.20
CA LEU A 76 3.26 -22.86 -13.69
C LEU A 76 4.28 -22.49 -12.62
N TYR A 77 5.57 -22.61 -12.96
CA TYR A 77 6.68 -22.28 -12.07
C TYR A 77 7.42 -21.06 -12.60
N PHE A 78 7.50 -20.01 -11.78
CA PHE A 78 8.28 -18.81 -12.10
C PHE A 78 9.69 -18.96 -11.52
N TYR A 79 10.71 -18.85 -12.38
CA TYR A 79 12.11 -18.83 -11.97
C TYR A 79 12.68 -17.43 -12.17
N GLU A 80 12.81 -16.70 -11.08
CA GLU A 80 13.41 -15.36 -11.04
C GLU A 80 14.91 -15.58 -10.83
N GLY A 81 15.69 -15.59 -11.91
CA GLY A 81 17.12 -15.93 -11.91
C GLY A 81 18.03 -14.93 -11.20
N ASN A 82 17.71 -14.55 -9.97
CA ASN A 82 18.53 -13.73 -9.11
C ASN A 82 19.72 -14.57 -8.62
N GLY A 83 20.82 -14.50 -9.36
CA GLY A 83 22.17 -14.73 -8.87
C GLY A 83 22.87 -13.41 -8.65
#